data_AF-A0A652NT60-F1
#
_entry.id   AF-A0A652NT60-F1
#
_cell.length_a   1.000
_cell.length_b   1.000
_cell.length_c   1.000
_cell.angle_alpha   90.00
_cell.angle_beta   90.00
_cell.angle_gamma   90.00
#
_symmetry.space_group_name_H-M   'P 1'
#
loop_
_entity.id
_entity.type
_entity.pdbx_description
1 polymer ?
#
loop_
_entity_poly.entity_id
_entity_poly.type
_entity_poly.pdbx_seq_one_letter_code
_entity_poly.pdbx_strand_id
1 'polypeptide(L)'
;MRIRVLGLRYTSTDPPGTFTPRDLDFTALVSWLRRAYPVAEVISSHAVIDATATVPFTCEDTNAQLAAIRTLDVSAGTDPRTHYIGQVADGGFFLRGCSSGLPVTADPTVVASSPCGSASFGWDFDGTYGDWYGGHELGHTFGRLHPGFCGESADDRQNYPFQSGQIADGPDTFVGFDVGDPALNLPMKARPGMQWHDVMTYCDRQWMSNYTYEGIRRRLVAENALVAGAPQPEGPSSPALAPLTVVPVAGRPGPPGSAGGRPDERFPSLAVTPAPPPEAAPALRAAEAAPEGGQLVSVVGTVNLTRREGGIRFVNPVTPLAARSAPPAGAPGPDGVTAGPDGGAGPNGGSTVLLRIRQADGAPPREVPVTVRLASELGPGDDRTGLVDAVVPLGADPEAIELVVGGQVVDTFRPGGPPQPLRAARHAQARPGTFQLALDFEQQPDPGQTFAAQVSTDDGGTWQTIGVGLKDPLIQVDRSQFRPGDRVRLRIITTNGFTSTTVDVQQIQV
;
A
#
# COMPACT_ATOMS: atom_id res chain seq x y z
N MET A 1 -2.96 12.20 0.04
CA MET A 1 -2.38 10.84 0.13
C MET A 1 -2.55 10.15 -1.20
N ARG A 2 -1.57 9.34 -1.63
CA ARG A 2 -1.67 8.48 -2.82
C ARG A 2 -1.81 7.03 -2.37
N ILE A 3 -2.78 6.31 -2.91
CA ILE A 3 -3.05 4.93 -2.51
C ILE A 3 -3.37 4.04 -3.71
N ARG A 4 -2.81 2.83 -3.70
CA ARG A 4 -3.16 1.71 -4.57
C ARG A 4 -3.85 0.64 -3.73
N VAL A 5 -5.11 0.35 -4.02
CA VAL A 5 -5.88 -0.69 -3.35
C VAL A 5 -5.94 -1.93 -4.24
N LEU A 6 -5.43 -3.06 -3.78
CA LEU A 6 -5.43 -4.31 -4.54
C LEU A 6 -6.40 -5.28 -3.90
N GLY A 7 -7.46 -5.65 -4.60
CA GLY A 7 -8.37 -6.70 -4.15
C GLY A 7 -7.81 -8.07 -4.49
N LEU A 8 -7.65 -8.93 -3.49
CA LEU A 8 -7.13 -10.28 -3.68
C LEU A 8 -8.28 -11.22 -4.00
N ARG A 9 -8.30 -11.74 -5.22
CA ARG A 9 -9.17 -12.82 -5.66
C ARG A 9 -8.54 -14.15 -5.32
N TYR A 10 -9.31 -15.05 -4.72
CA TYR A 10 -8.85 -16.39 -4.37
C TYR A 10 -9.96 -17.42 -4.52
N THR A 11 -9.58 -18.69 -4.62
CA THR A 11 -10.51 -19.81 -4.58
C THR A 11 -10.37 -20.57 -3.28
N SER A 12 -11.48 -20.91 -2.64
CA SER A 12 -11.52 -21.86 -1.52
C SER A 12 -12.28 -23.12 -1.94
N THR A 13 -11.93 -24.25 -1.34
CA THR A 13 -12.70 -25.50 -1.42
C THR A 13 -13.72 -25.62 -0.28
N ASP A 14 -13.58 -24.81 0.76
CA ASP A 14 -14.45 -24.79 1.92
C ASP A 14 -14.55 -23.35 2.49
N PRO A 15 -15.69 -22.66 2.32
CA PRO A 15 -16.76 -22.98 1.38
C PRO A 15 -16.24 -22.95 -0.08
N PRO A 16 -16.74 -23.83 -0.97
CA PRO A 16 -16.30 -23.85 -2.35
C PRO A 16 -16.74 -22.58 -3.09
N GLY A 17 -15.79 -21.85 -3.67
CA GLY A 17 -16.11 -20.63 -4.41
C GLY A 17 -14.89 -19.80 -4.79
N THR A 18 -15.14 -18.78 -5.62
CA THR A 18 -14.20 -17.69 -5.87
C THR A 18 -14.65 -16.49 -5.05
N PHE A 19 -13.74 -15.96 -4.25
CA PHE A 19 -13.99 -14.82 -3.36
C PHE A 19 -13.17 -13.63 -3.85
N THR A 20 -13.79 -12.47 -3.88
CA THR A 20 -13.17 -11.22 -4.32
C THR A 20 -13.84 -10.05 -3.59
N PRO A 21 -13.09 -8.99 -3.23
CA PRO A 21 -13.69 -7.78 -2.68
C PRO A 21 -14.74 -7.18 -3.62
N ARG A 22 -15.76 -6.53 -3.04
CA ARG A 22 -16.84 -5.88 -3.77
C ARG A 22 -16.44 -4.44 -4.11
N ASP A 23 -17.06 -3.84 -5.13
CA ASP A 23 -16.91 -2.41 -5.45
C ASP A 23 -17.19 -1.50 -4.24
N LEU A 24 -18.12 -1.91 -3.37
CA LEU A 24 -18.42 -1.22 -2.12
C LEU A 24 -17.22 -1.21 -1.17
N ASP A 25 -16.45 -2.30 -1.07
CA ASP A 25 -15.31 -2.40 -0.14
C ASP A 25 -14.19 -1.42 -0.52
N PHE A 26 -13.93 -1.26 -1.83
CA PHE A 26 -13.00 -0.26 -2.34
C PHE A 26 -13.52 1.17 -2.13
N THR A 27 -14.78 1.41 -2.48
CA THR A 27 -15.37 2.76 -2.43
C THR A 27 -15.47 3.26 -0.99
N ALA A 28 -15.88 2.38 -0.06
CA ALA A 28 -16.00 2.70 1.36
C ALA A 28 -14.62 3.01 1.97
N LEU A 29 -13.58 2.21 1.69
CA LEU A 29 -12.23 2.51 2.16
C LEU A 29 -11.74 3.88 1.70
N VAL A 30 -11.84 4.17 0.40
CA VAL A 30 -11.42 5.48 -0.14
C VAL A 30 -12.25 6.62 0.48
N SER A 31 -13.55 6.41 0.66
CA SER A 31 -14.41 7.39 1.31
C SER A 31 -14.02 7.62 2.77
N TRP A 32 -13.81 6.56 3.55
CA TRP A 32 -13.40 6.64 4.95
C TRP A 32 -12.07 7.37 5.11
N LEU A 33 -11.08 7.09 4.24
CA LEU A 33 -9.81 7.83 4.24
C LEU A 33 -10.01 9.33 4.00
N ARG A 34 -10.94 9.74 3.11
CA ARG A 34 -11.24 11.16 2.88
C ARG A 34 -11.88 11.84 4.10
N ARG A 35 -12.62 11.08 4.92
CA ARG A 35 -13.38 11.63 6.06
C ARG A 35 -12.59 11.58 7.37
N ALA A 36 -11.76 10.55 7.56
CA ALA A 36 -11.09 10.27 8.83
C ALA A 36 -9.61 10.67 8.85
N TYR A 37 -8.89 10.58 7.73
CA TYR A 37 -7.46 10.88 7.71
C TYR A 37 -7.17 12.38 7.52
N PRO A 38 -6.01 12.87 8.01
CA PRO A 38 -5.56 14.25 7.86
C PRO A 38 -5.06 14.57 6.44
N VAL A 39 -5.94 14.42 5.45
CA VAL A 39 -5.61 14.58 4.03
C VAL A 39 -6.50 15.62 3.37
N ALA A 40 -5.91 16.46 2.52
CA ALA A 40 -6.68 17.36 1.66
C ALA A 40 -7.33 16.60 0.49
N GLU A 41 -6.70 15.51 0.05
CA GLU A 41 -7.13 14.70 -1.07
C GLU A 41 -6.64 13.25 -0.92
N VAL A 42 -7.44 12.30 -1.41
CA VAL A 42 -7.05 10.90 -1.62
C VAL A 42 -7.02 10.63 -3.13
N ILE A 43 -5.82 10.49 -3.66
CA ILE A 43 -5.56 10.06 -5.04
C ILE A 43 -5.48 8.53 -5.01
N SER A 44 -6.54 7.87 -5.46
CA SER A 44 -6.69 6.42 -5.38
C SER A 44 -6.75 5.77 -6.75
N SER A 45 -6.17 4.58 -6.86
CA SER A 45 -6.52 3.62 -7.90
C SER A 45 -6.72 2.25 -7.27
N HIS A 46 -7.49 1.37 -7.93
CA HIS A 46 -7.65 -0.01 -7.49
C HIS A 46 -7.52 -1.00 -8.64
N ALA A 47 -7.30 -2.26 -8.30
CA ALA A 47 -7.34 -3.40 -9.22
C ALA A 47 -7.71 -4.67 -8.46
N VAL A 48 -8.22 -5.67 -9.19
CA VAL A 48 -8.40 -7.03 -8.67
C VAL A 48 -7.31 -7.92 -9.24
N ILE A 49 -6.56 -8.58 -8.37
CA ILE A 49 -5.45 -9.48 -8.71
C ILE A 49 -5.71 -10.87 -8.12
N ASP A 50 -5.13 -11.91 -8.71
CA ASP A 50 -5.17 -13.25 -8.10
C ASP A 50 -4.16 -13.34 -6.96
N ALA A 51 -4.58 -13.90 -5.82
CA ALA A 51 -3.68 -14.22 -4.72
C ALA A 51 -2.71 -15.32 -5.16
N THR A 52 -1.41 -15.12 -4.93
CA THR A 52 -0.39 -16.13 -5.29
C THR A 52 -0.26 -17.23 -4.24
N ALA A 53 -0.68 -16.98 -3.01
CA ALA A 53 -0.64 -17.93 -1.92
C ALA A 53 -1.92 -18.79 -1.88
N THR A 54 -1.77 -20.03 -1.44
CA THR A 54 -2.89 -20.96 -1.27
C THR A 54 -3.67 -20.67 0.01
N VAL A 55 -5.00 -20.74 -0.05
CA VAL A 55 -5.87 -20.56 1.13
C VAL A 55 -5.68 -21.71 2.14
N PRO A 56 -5.69 -21.44 3.46
CA PRO A 56 -5.63 -20.11 4.07
C PRO A 56 -4.21 -19.54 3.98
N PHE A 57 -4.12 -18.28 3.55
CA PHE A 57 -2.87 -17.52 3.54
C PHE A 57 -2.89 -16.44 4.62
N THR A 58 -1.72 -15.91 4.98
CA THR A 58 -1.59 -14.90 6.03
C THR A 58 -1.43 -13.48 5.47
N CYS A 59 -1.44 -12.49 6.38
CA CYS A 59 -1.22 -11.09 6.00
C CYS A 59 0.21 -10.90 5.46
N GLU A 60 1.19 -11.68 5.94
CA GLU A 60 2.56 -11.66 5.42
C GLU A 60 2.66 -12.20 3.99
N ASP A 61 1.91 -13.26 3.65
CA ASP A 61 1.84 -13.75 2.27
C ASP A 61 1.28 -12.68 1.34
N THR A 62 0.21 -12.00 1.77
CA THR A 62 -0.41 -10.90 1.03
C THR A 62 0.57 -9.73 0.89
N ASN A 63 1.18 -9.29 1.98
CA ASN A 63 2.13 -8.19 2.02
C ASN A 63 3.38 -8.46 1.17
N ALA A 64 3.86 -9.71 1.09
CA ALA A 64 4.94 -10.09 0.19
C ALA A 64 4.55 -9.89 -1.29
N GLN A 65 3.34 -10.28 -1.68
CA GLN A 65 2.84 -10.05 -3.03
C GLN A 65 2.70 -8.54 -3.33
N LEU A 66 2.17 -7.76 -2.39
CA LEU A 66 2.01 -6.30 -2.52
C LEU A 66 3.35 -5.58 -2.64
N ALA A 67 4.36 -5.95 -1.84
CA ALA A 67 5.69 -5.35 -1.90
C ALA A 67 6.38 -5.60 -3.24
N ALA A 68 6.23 -6.80 -3.80
CA ALA A 68 6.73 -7.13 -5.14
C ALA A 68 6.03 -6.30 -6.23
N ILE A 69 4.70 -6.19 -6.17
CA ILE A 69 3.91 -5.35 -7.09
C ILE A 69 4.32 -3.88 -7.01
N ARG A 70 4.37 -3.33 -5.79
CA ARG A 70 4.78 -1.94 -5.54
C ARG A 70 6.13 -1.65 -6.19
N THR A 71 7.10 -2.54 -6.01
CA THR A 71 8.46 -2.32 -6.51
C THR A 71 8.53 -2.34 -8.04
N LEU A 72 7.72 -3.18 -8.70
CA LEU A 72 7.56 -3.18 -10.16
C LEU A 72 6.85 -1.91 -10.67
N ASP A 73 5.82 -1.45 -9.96
CA ASP A 73 5.08 -0.22 -10.30
C ASP A 73 5.96 1.02 -10.21
N VAL A 74 6.75 1.14 -9.13
CA VAL A 74 7.72 2.23 -8.97
C VAL A 74 8.81 2.14 -10.02
N SER A 75 9.30 0.93 -10.34
CA SER A 75 10.26 0.72 -11.44
C SER A 75 9.71 1.19 -12.79
N ALA A 76 8.38 1.14 -12.96
CA ALA A 76 7.66 1.51 -14.16
C ALA A 76 7.03 2.92 -14.11
N GLY A 77 7.44 3.76 -13.15
CA GLY A 77 7.12 5.19 -13.13
C GLY A 77 6.06 5.64 -12.12
N THR A 78 5.52 4.74 -11.31
CA THR A 78 4.63 5.12 -10.21
C THR A 78 5.37 5.96 -9.17
N ASP A 79 4.69 6.97 -8.61
CA ASP A 79 5.25 7.81 -7.55
C ASP A 79 5.60 6.93 -6.33
N PRO A 80 6.87 6.92 -5.86
CA PRO A 80 7.32 6.09 -4.74
C PRO A 80 6.64 6.44 -3.41
N ARG A 81 5.90 7.56 -3.33
CA ARG A 81 5.09 7.93 -2.15
C ARG A 81 3.69 7.30 -2.16
N THR A 82 3.41 6.41 -3.11
CA THR A 82 2.12 5.71 -3.19
C THR A 82 2.10 4.57 -2.18
N HIS A 83 1.12 4.59 -1.28
CA HIS A 83 0.86 3.53 -0.32
C HIS A 83 0.10 2.38 -0.96
N TYR A 84 0.37 1.14 -0.55
CA TYR A 84 -0.27 -0.06 -1.08
C TYR A 84 -0.99 -0.80 0.03
N ILE A 85 -2.27 -1.12 -0.21
CA ILE A 85 -3.06 -1.97 0.68
C ILE A 85 -3.76 -3.09 -0.10
N GLY A 86 -3.72 -4.30 0.44
CA GLY A 86 -4.46 -5.46 -0.07
C GLY A 86 -5.78 -5.65 0.67
N GLN A 87 -6.91 -5.72 -0.03
CA GLN A 87 -8.20 -6.10 0.56
C GLN A 87 -8.53 -7.56 0.25
N VAL A 88 -8.89 -8.34 1.27
CA VAL A 88 -9.19 -9.76 1.14
C VAL A 88 -10.61 -10.04 1.61
N ALA A 89 -11.44 -10.56 0.71
CA ALA A 89 -12.83 -10.87 1.03
C ALA A 89 -12.92 -11.97 2.10
N ASP A 90 -13.79 -11.81 3.09
CA ASP A 90 -13.93 -12.72 4.23
C ASP A 90 -14.86 -13.93 4.00
N GLY A 91 -15.48 -14.01 2.83
CA GLY A 91 -16.49 -15.04 2.53
C GLY A 91 -15.95 -16.48 2.49
N GLY A 92 -14.66 -16.66 2.23
CA GLY A 92 -14.00 -17.97 2.22
C GLY A 92 -13.21 -18.27 3.50
N PHE A 93 -12.53 -17.26 4.04
CA PHE A 93 -11.87 -17.30 5.35
C PHE A 93 -11.63 -15.86 5.84
N PHE A 94 -11.41 -15.69 7.14
CA PHE A 94 -11.04 -14.40 7.69
C PHE A 94 -9.50 -14.23 7.71
N LEU A 95 -8.99 -13.27 6.95
CA LEU A 95 -7.61 -12.82 7.03
C LEU A 95 -7.51 -11.77 8.14
N ARG A 96 -6.89 -12.08 9.28
CA ARG A 96 -6.46 -11.02 10.21
C ARG A 96 -5.50 -10.10 9.44
N GLY A 97 -5.84 -8.82 9.35
CA GLY A 97 -5.00 -7.84 8.68
C GLY A 97 -3.65 -7.68 9.39
N CYS A 98 -2.68 -7.10 8.67
CA CYS A 98 -1.49 -6.51 9.26
C CYS A 98 -0.78 -5.59 8.27
N SER A 99 -0.04 -4.62 8.80
CA SER A 99 1.03 -3.91 8.09
C SER A 99 2.31 -4.74 8.10
N SER A 100 3.05 -4.66 7.00
CA SER A 100 4.39 -5.28 6.85
C SER A 100 5.47 -4.64 7.71
N GLY A 101 5.16 -3.55 8.42
CA GLY A 101 6.10 -2.81 9.25
C GLY A 101 5.45 -1.70 10.08
N LEU A 102 6.22 -1.20 11.03
CA LEU A 102 5.87 -0.07 11.91
C LEU A 102 6.97 1.00 11.79
N PRO A 103 6.93 1.87 10.77
CA PRO A 103 8.05 2.75 10.48
C PRO A 103 8.13 3.92 11.46
N VAL A 104 9.30 4.07 12.10
CA VAL A 104 9.59 5.22 12.98
C VAL A 104 9.91 6.51 12.20
N THR A 105 10.25 6.39 10.91
CA THR A 105 10.48 7.51 9.99
C THR A 105 9.59 7.39 8.75
N ALA A 106 9.60 8.40 7.86
CA ALA A 106 8.77 8.38 6.65
C ALA A 106 9.21 7.24 5.73
N ASP A 107 8.33 6.26 5.54
CA ASP A 107 8.63 5.07 4.72
C ASP A 107 7.38 4.57 3.98
N PRO A 108 7.08 5.15 2.79
CA PRO A 108 5.97 4.70 1.94
C PRO A 108 6.19 3.32 1.30
N THR A 109 7.29 2.62 1.63
CA THR A 109 7.53 1.25 1.15
C THR A 109 6.84 0.19 2.00
N VAL A 110 6.39 0.56 3.21
CA VAL A 110 5.59 -0.30 4.07
C VAL A 110 4.20 -0.48 3.44
N VAL A 111 3.84 -1.73 3.17
CA VAL A 111 2.52 -2.12 2.64
C VAL A 111 1.68 -2.74 3.75
N ALA A 112 0.36 -2.77 3.56
CA ALA A 112 -0.55 -3.41 4.51
C ALA A 112 -1.60 -4.29 3.83
N SER A 113 -2.25 -5.15 4.59
CA SER A 113 -3.37 -5.96 4.13
C SER A 113 -4.48 -5.98 5.17
N SER A 114 -5.73 -5.99 4.70
CA SER A 114 -6.91 -5.92 5.54
C SER A 114 -8.00 -6.87 5.03
N PRO A 115 -8.77 -7.51 5.94
CA PRO A 115 -10.01 -8.16 5.57
C PRO A 115 -11.06 -7.14 5.11
N CYS A 116 -11.99 -7.59 4.28
CA CYS A 116 -13.20 -6.84 3.93
C CYS A 116 -14.37 -7.79 3.71
N GLY A 117 -15.59 -7.31 3.91
CA GLY A 117 -16.77 -8.15 3.76
C GLY A 117 -18.05 -7.47 4.19
N SER A 118 -19.18 -8.15 3.94
CA SER A 118 -20.48 -7.67 4.37
C SER A 118 -20.68 -7.97 5.85
N ALA A 119 -20.64 -6.95 6.70
CA ALA A 119 -21.01 -7.11 8.09
C ALA A 119 -21.59 -5.80 8.64
N SER A 120 -22.37 -5.94 9.70
CA SER A 120 -22.76 -4.83 10.56
C SER A 120 -22.25 -5.13 11.96
N PHE A 121 -21.35 -4.32 12.48
CA PHE A 121 -20.69 -4.55 13.78
C PHE A 121 -21.52 -4.02 14.96
N GLY A 122 -22.84 -3.89 14.81
CA GLY A 122 -23.75 -3.35 15.84
C GLY A 122 -23.59 -1.84 16.12
N TRP A 123 -22.54 -1.21 15.60
CA TRP A 123 -22.33 0.25 15.60
C TRP A 123 -22.00 0.80 14.22
N ASP A 124 -21.59 -0.08 13.30
CA ASP A 124 -21.32 0.19 11.90
C ASP A 124 -22.33 -0.58 11.02
N PHE A 125 -22.93 0.14 10.07
CA PHE A 125 -24.14 -0.29 9.36
C PHE A 125 -24.11 0.06 7.87
N ASP A 126 -22.98 0.50 7.34
CA ASP A 126 -22.89 0.94 5.95
C ASP A 126 -22.68 -0.21 4.95
N GLY A 127 -22.60 -1.45 5.45
CA GLY A 127 -22.59 -2.67 4.67
C GLY A 127 -21.20 -3.22 4.36
N THR A 128 -20.14 -2.60 4.89
CA THR A 128 -18.78 -3.13 4.91
C THR A 128 -18.06 -2.72 6.19
N TYR A 129 -16.99 -3.43 6.52
CA TYR A 129 -16.05 -3.03 7.57
C TYR A 129 -14.64 -2.81 7.05
N GLY A 130 -14.42 -3.07 5.76
CA GLY A 130 -13.11 -2.96 5.13
C GLY A 130 -12.61 -1.51 5.07
N ASP A 131 -13.45 -0.54 5.41
CA ASP A 131 -13.12 0.88 5.41
C ASP A 131 -12.39 1.31 6.69
N TRP A 132 -12.97 1.10 7.88
CA TRP A 132 -12.28 1.37 9.14
C TRP A 132 -11.22 0.33 9.44
N TYR A 133 -11.41 -0.93 9.04
CA TYR A 133 -10.37 -1.95 9.19
C TYR A 133 -9.19 -1.63 8.26
N GLY A 134 -9.41 -1.33 6.99
CA GLY A 134 -8.32 -0.88 6.11
C GLY A 134 -7.67 0.42 6.58
N GLY A 135 -8.46 1.32 7.18
CA GLY A 135 -7.99 2.53 7.84
C GLY A 135 -7.10 2.28 9.06
N HIS A 136 -7.38 1.24 9.84
CA HIS A 136 -6.53 0.74 10.92
C HIS A 136 -5.18 0.28 10.39
N GLU A 137 -5.19 -0.61 9.41
CA GLU A 137 -3.99 -1.24 8.86
C GLU A 137 -3.07 -0.23 8.16
N LEU A 138 -3.66 0.73 7.46
CA LEU A 138 -2.92 1.88 6.95
C LEU A 138 -2.31 2.71 8.07
N GLY A 139 -2.95 2.84 9.23
CA GLY A 139 -2.44 3.57 10.38
C GLY A 139 -1.06 3.07 10.81
N HIS A 140 -0.87 1.74 10.80
CA HIS A 140 0.42 1.12 11.05
C HIS A 140 1.49 1.50 10.02
N THR A 141 1.15 1.63 8.73
CA THR A 141 2.09 2.10 7.70
C THR A 141 2.59 3.53 7.96
N PHE A 142 1.83 4.32 8.73
CA PHE A 142 2.25 5.65 9.16
C PHE A 142 3.02 5.66 10.49
N GLY A 143 3.26 4.48 11.09
CA GLY A 143 3.96 4.30 12.36
C GLY A 143 3.06 4.34 13.59
N ARG A 144 1.74 4.14 13.43
CA ARG A 144 0.84 4.05 14.57
C ARG A 144 0.87 2.66 15.20
N LEU A 145 0.79 2.61 16.52
CA LEU A 145 0.88 1.41 17.34
C LEU A 145 -0.43 1.19 18.11
N HIS A 146 -0.65 -0.02 18.59
CA HIS A 146 -1.80 -0.34 19.43
C HIS A 146 -1.65 0.23 20.85
N PRO A 147 -2.70 0.87 21.39
CA PRO A 147 -2.67 1.44 22.74
C PRO A 147 -2.98 0.42 23.86
N GLY A 148 -3.27 -0.85 23.56
CA GLY A 148 -3.46 -1.91 24.57
C GLY A 148 -4.84 -2.00 25.18
N PHE A 149 -5.88 -1.82 24.36
CA PHE A 149 -7.28 -1.94 24.75
C PHE A 149 -8.00 -2.99 23.89
N CYS A 150 -9.16 -3.47 24.36
CA CYS A 150 -10.02 -4.42 23.64
C CYS A 150 -9.37 -5.73 23.16
N GLY A 151 -8.34 -6.20 23.87
CA GLY A 151 -7.67 -7.48 23.59
C GLY A 151 -6.40 -7.37 22.76
N GLU A 152 -6.04 -6.15 22.36
CA GLU A 152 -4.88 -5.89 21.51
C GLU A 152 -3.58 -5.64 22.29
N SER A 153 -2.46 -5.66 21.57
CA SER A 153 -1.13 -5.39 22.13
C SER A 153 -1.04 -3.99 22.76
N ALA A 154 -0.26 -3.87 23.82
CA ALA A 154 -0.13 -2.64 24.63
C ALA A 154 1.11 -1.81 24.25
N ASP A 155 1.44 -1.79 22.97
CA ASP A 155 2.71 -1.25 22.45
C ASP A 155 2.85 0.26 22.64
N ASP A 156 1.72 0.98 22.73
CA ASP A 156 1.66 2.44 22.88
C ASP A 156 0.92 2.89 24.15
N ARG A 157 0.66 1.97 25.07
CA ARG A 157 -0.16 2.23 26.27
C ARG A 157 0.35 3.40 27.12
N GLN A 158 1.65 3.65 27.12
CA GLN A 158 2.27 4.72 27.90
C GLN A 158 2.19 6.10 27.23
N ASN A 159 2.00 6.16 25.91
CA ASN A 159 1.95 7.41 25.16
C ASN A 159 0.52 7.82 24.77
N TYR A 160 -0.36 6.84 24.58
CA TYR A 160 -1.75 7.10 24.23
C TYR A 160 -2.46 7.84 25.37
N PRO A 161 -3.05 9.04 25.13
CA PRO A 161 -3.39 9.96 26.20
C PRO A 161 -4.76 9.71 26.84
N PHE A 162 -5.58 8.81 26.28
CA PHE A 162 -6.97 8.63 26.70
C PHE A 162 -7.21 7.27 27.33
N GLN A 163 -8.09 7.26 28.32
CA GLN A 163 -8.49 6.08 29.05
C GLN A 163 -9.36 5.17 28.19
N SER A 164 -9.28 3.86 28.46
CA SER A 164 -10.11 2.83 27.80
C SER A 164 -10.03 2.82 26.27
N GLY A 165 -9.01 3.42 25.66
CA GLY A 165 -8.88 3.53 24.20
C GLY A 165 -9.82 4.57 23.57
N GLN A 166 -10.50 5.40 24.36
CA GLN A 166 -11.45 6.40 23.87
C GLN A 166 -10.74 7.50 23.08
N ILE A 167 -11.45 8.24 22.22
CA ILE A 167 -10.85 9.39 21.54
C ILE A 167 -10.83 10.66 22.41
N ALA A 168 -11.47 10.64 23.59
CA ALA A 168 -11.45 11.70 24.58
C ALA A 168 -11.89 11.22 25.98
N ASP A 169 -11.31 11.77 27.05
CA ASP A 169 -11.69 11.46 28.45
C ASP A 169 -12.79 12.39 29.02
N GLY A 170 -13.19 13.42 28.28
CA GLY A 170 -14.18 14.40 28.70
C GLY A 170 -15.18 14.72 27.58
N PRO A 171 -16.42 15.10 27.90
CA PRO A 171 -17.47 15.30 26.90
C PRO A 171 -17.20 16.48 25.95
N ASP A 172 -16.40 17.46 26.38
CA ASP A 172 -16.13 18.72 25.65
C ASP A 172 -14.65 18.90 25.24
N THR A 173 -13.84 17.85 25.25
CA THR A 173 -12.40 17.96 24.91
C THR A 173 -12.13 17.67 23.44
N PHE A 174 -12.42 16.45 22.98
CA PHE A 174 -12.31 16.04 21.59
C PHE A 174 -13.57 15.32 21.12
N VAL A 175 -13.91 15.55 19.85
CA VAL A 175 -15.03 14.90 19.17
C VAL A 175 -14.53 14.47 17.79
N GLY A 176 -14.90 13.27 17.37
CA GLY A 176 -14.70 12.88 15.98
C GLY A 176 -15.70 13.60 15.10
N PHE A 177 -15.29 14.09 13.94
CA PHE A 177 -16.19 14.73 13.00
C PHE A 177 -16.15 13.99 11.67
N ASP A 178 -17.23 13.25 11.38
CA ASP A 178 -17.43 12.57 10.12
C ASP A 178 -18.27 13.46 9.22
N VAL A 179 -17.68 13.95 8.13
CA VAL A 179 -18.37 14.82 7.17
C VAL A 179 -19.44 14.08 6.35
N GLY A 180 -19.51 12.75 6.45
CA GLY A 180 -20.40 11.90 5.67
C GLY A 180 -19.96 11.74 4.21
N ASP A 181 -20.70 10.91 3.49
CA ASP A 181 -20.56 10.69 2.05
C ASP A 181 -21.94 10.41 1.44
N PRO A 182 -22.56 11.39 0.76
CA PRO A 182 -23.85 11.21 0.12
C PRO A 182 -23.88 10.09 -0.93
N ALA A 183 -22.76 9.79 -1.59
CA ALA A 183 -22.70 8.71 -2.59
C ALA A 183 -22.87 7.32 -1.95
N LEU A 184 -22.54 7.20 -0.66
CA LEU A 184 -22.71 6.00 0.15
C LEU A 184 -23.89 6.10 1.13
N ASN A 185 -24.72 7.15 1.03
CA ASN A 185 -25.79 7.47 1.98
C ASN A 185 -25.29 7.60 3.44
N LEU A 186 -24.06 8.07 3.62
CA LEU A 186 -23.45 8.29 4.93
C LEU A 186 -23.73 9.73 5.39
N PRO A 187 -24.51 9.94 6.45
CA PRO A 187 -24.81 11.28 6.94
C PRO A 187 -23.61 11.85 7.71
N MET A 188 -23.48 13.18 7.66
CA MET A 188 -22.57 13.92 8.53
C MET A 188 -22.91 13.67 10.00
N LYS A 189 -21.91 13.33 10.83
CA LYS A 189 -22.08 12.94 12.23
C LYS A 189 -20.91 13.40 13.09
N ALA A 190 -21.23 13.96 14.26
CA ALA A 190 -20.28 14.04 15.36
C ALA A 190 -20.21 12.67 16.06
N ARG A 191 -19.00 12.28 16.47
CA ARG A 191 -18.66 11.02 17.13
C ARG A 191 -18.22 11.36 18.57
N PRO A 192 -19.11 11.20 19.58
CA PRO A 192 -18.83 11.66 20.94
C PRO A 192 -17.60 11.00 21.55
N GLY A 193 -16.68 11.80 22.09
CA GLY A 193 -15.32 11.33 22.36
C GLY A 193 -15.19 10.21 23.39
N MET A 194 -16.02 10.23 24.44
CA MET A 194 -16.05 9.20 25.47
C MET A 194 -16.82 7.92 25.07
N GLN A 195 -17.44 7.92 23.88
CA GLN A 195 -18.24 6.78 23.38
C GLN A 195 -17.62 6.11 22.17
N TRP A 196 -16.61 6.75 21.57
CA TRP A 196 -15.88 6.27 20.41
C TRP A 196 -14.44 6.01 20.80
N HIS A 197 -13.84 5.01 20.18
CA HIS A 197 -12.48 4.57 20.46
C HIS A 197 -11.57 4.89 19.29
N ASP A 198 -10.27 5.04 19.56
CA ASP A 198 -9.30 5.22 18.50
C ASP A 198 -9.28 4.00 17.57
N VAL A 199 -9.11 4.26 16.27
CA VAL A 199 -9.06 3.21 15.27
C VAL A 199 -8.01 2.17 15.60
N MET A 200 -6.90 2.52 16.27
CA MET A 200 -5.83 1.58 16.62
C MET A 200 -6.18 0.62 17.77
N THR A 201 -7.41 0.63 18.29
CA THR A 201 -7.79 -0.17 19.48
C THR A 201 -8.58 -1.45 19.16
N TYR A 202 -9.08 -1.62 17.93
CA TYR A 202 -10.08 -2.63 17.54
C TYR A 202 -11.35 -2.69 18.43
N CYS A 203 -11.55 -1.71 19.32
CA CYS A 203 -12.77 -1.59 20.11
C CYS A 203 -14.00 -1.31 19.22
N ASP A 204 -15.20 -1.41 19.79
CA ASP A 204 -16.39 -0.92 19.09
C ASP A 204 -16.36 0.60 18.91
N ARG A 205 -17.03 1.11 17.86
CA ARG A 205 -17.16 2.55 17.55
C ARG A 205 -15.81 3.22 17.29
N GLN A 206 -15.16 2.81 16.21
CA GLN A 206 -13.81 3.26 15.88
C GLN A 206 -13.82 4.57 15.10
N TRP A 207 -12.98 5.51 15.50
CA TRP A 207 -12.72 6.77 14.80
C TRP A 207 -11.30 7.27 15.09
N MET A 208 -10.86 8.32 14.41
CA MET A 208 -9.58 8.96 14.73
C MET A 208 -9.63 9.72 16.06
N SER A 209 -8.74 9.39 17.00
CA SER A 209 -8.34 10.32 18.06
C SER A 209 -7.44 11.43 17.50
N ASN A 210 -7.37 12.56 18.20
CA ASN A 210 -6.43 13.63 17.82
C ASN A 210 -4.97 13.15 17.87
N TYR A 211 -4.63 12.24 18.78
CA TYR A 211 -3.29 11.70 18.95
C TYR A 211 -2.85 10.91 17.71
N THR A 212 -3.68 9.98 17.26
CA THR A 212 -3.40 9.19 16.06
C THR A 212 -3.50 10.05 14.79
N TYR A 213 -4.46 10.98 14.73
CA TYR A 213 -4.64 11.90 13.61
C TYR A 213 -3.40 12.79 13.40
N GLU A 214 -2.86 13.40 14.47
CA GLU A 214 -1.65 14.21 14.36
C GLU A 214 -0.41 13.35 14.05
N GLY A 215 -0.32 12.12 14.57
CA GLY A 215 0.74 11.17 14.21
C GLY A 215 0.77 10.88 12.71
N ILE A 216 -0.38 10.51 12.14
CA ILE A 216 -0.53 10.26 10.69
C ILE A 216 -0.24 11.54 9.90
N ARG A 217 -0.72 12.70 10.37
CA ARG A 217 -0.48 14.00 9.71
C ARG A 217 1.01 14.31 9.61
N ARG A 218 1.76 14.15 10.71
CA ARG A 218 3.23 14.36 10.73
C ARG A 218 3.92 13.46 9.71
N ARG A 219 3.52 12.18 9.64
CA ARG A 219 4.08 11.23 8.69
C ARG A 219 3.77 11.61 7.24
N LEU A 220 2.53 11.95 6.91
CA LEU A 220 2.14 12.38 5.56
C LEU A 220 2.89 13.64 5.11
N VAL A 221 3.11 14.61 6.01
CA VAL A 221 3.91 15.80 5.72
C VAL A 221 5.37 15.42 5.43
N ALA A 222 5.96 14.53 6.23
CA ALA A 222 7.32 14.05 6.04
C ALA A 222 7.49 13.26 4.73
N GLU A 223 6.52 12.41 4.38
CA GLU A 223 6.52 11.66 3.12
C GLU A 223 6.36 12.56 1.89
N ASN A 224 5.56 13.63 2.00
CA ASN A 224 5.42 14.59 0.91
C ASN A 224 6.74 15.32 0.58
N ALA A 225 7.66 15.42 1.54
CA ALA A 225 9.00 15.99 1.35
C ALA A 225 9.99 15.01 0.69
N LEU A 226 9.63 13.72 0.54
CA LEU A 226 10.43 12.75 -0.21
C LEU A 226 10.39 13.06 -1.71
N VAL A 227 11.43 12.63 -2.41
CA VAL A 227 11.55 12.83 -3.86
C VAL A 227 10.36 12.18 -4.57
N ALA A 228 9.62 12.99 -5.32
CA ALA A 228 8.54 12.49 -6.16
C ALA A 228 9.11 11.67 -7.32
N GLY A 229 8.37 10.62 -7.71
CA GLY A 229 8.56 9.95 -8.99
C GLY A 229 8.03 10.81 -10.14
N ALA A 230 7.94 10.24 -11.34
CA ALA A 230 7.26 10.91 -12.44
C ALA A 230 5.83 11.32 -11.98
N PRO A 231 5.35 12.53 -12.32
CA PRO A 231 4.02 12.95 -11.92
C PRO A 231 2.99 11.97 -12.50
N GLN A 232 2.14 11.43 -11.63
CA GLN A 232 0.93 10.72 -12.06
C GLN A 232 0.05 11.70 -12.85
N PRO A 233 -0.48 11.32 -14.02
CA PRO A 233 -1.52 12.13 -14.65
C PRO A 233 -2.71 12.21 -13.69
N GLU A 234 -3.16 13.43 -13.38
CA GLU A 234 -4.38 13.65 -12.61
C GLU A 234 -5.53 12.92 -13.32
N GLY A 235 -6.12 11.91 -12.67
CA GLY A 235 -7.39 11.37 -13.14
C GLY A 235 -8.41 12.51 -13.12
N PRO A 236 -9.33 12.60 -14.11
CA PRO A 236 -10.24 13.73 -14.14
C PRO A 236 -11.09 13.69 -12.86
N SER A 237 -10.93 14.77 -12.11
CA SER A 237 -11.74 15.14 -10.97
C SER A 237 -13.21 15.06 -11.34
N SER A 238 -14.03 14.54 -10.43
CA SER A 238 -15.48 14.77 -10.48
C SER A 238 -15.72 16.27 -10.71
N PRO A 239 -16.67 16.66 -11.56
CA PRO A 239 -16.80 18.04 -11.98
C PRO A 239 -16.98 18.92 -10.74
N ALA A 240 -16.11 19.92 -10.62
CA ALA A 240 -16.30 21.02 -9.69
C ALA A 240 -17.72 21.56 -9.88
N LEU A 241 -18.50 21.61 -8.80
CA LEU A 241 -19.77 22.31 -8.79
C LEU A 241 -19.53 23.74 -9.28
N ALA A 242 -20.19 24.11 -10.38
CA ALA A 242 -20.12 25.44 -10.93
C ALA A 242 -20.47 26.48 -9.84
N PRO A 243 -19.75 27.63 -9.79
CA PRO A 243 -20.09 28.67 -8.83
C PRO A 243 -21.50 29.18 -9.12
N LEU A 244 -22.38 29.09 -8.11
CA LEU A 244 -23.70 29.70 -8.15
C LEU A 244 -23.53 31.23 -8.28
N THR A 245 -23.92 31.75 -9.44
CA THR A 245 -24.10 33.19 -9.65
C THR A 245 -25.19 33.72 -8.71
N VAL A 246 -24.79 34.47 -7.69
CA VAL A 246 -25.69 35.25 -6.84
C VAL A 246 -26.09 36.52 -7.60
N VAL A 247 -27.37 36.62 -7.97
CA VAL A 247 -27.96 37.87 -8.50
C VAL A 247 -28.31 38.78 -7.31
N PRO A 248 -27.86 40.05 -7.27
CA PRO A 248 -28.21 40.94 -6.17
C PRO A 248 -29.64 41.46 -6.34
N VAL A 249 -30.51 41.21 -5.36
CA VAL A 249 -31.79 41.92 -5.24
C VAL A 249 -31.58 43.14 -4.34
N ALA A 250 -31.84 44.32 -4.89
CA ALA A 250 -31.80 45.61 -4.19
C ALA A 250 -32.89 45.69 -3.11
N GLY A 251 -32.51 46.24 -1.95
CA GLY A 251 -33.32 46.22 -0.73
C GLY A 251 -34.46 47.25 -0.66
N ARG A 252 -35.30 47.06 0.37
CA ARG A 252 -36.14 48.09 1.00
C ARG A 252 -36.25 47.83 2.52
N PRO A 253 -36.34 48.88 3.37
CA PRO A 253 -36.18 48.75 4.83
C PRO A 253 -37.50 48.77 5.61
N GLY A 254 -37.52 48.10 6.78
CA GLY A 254 -38.57 48.14 7.81
C GLY A 254 -38.16 47.36 9.09
N PRO A 255 -38.70 47.65 10.29
CA PRO A 255 -37.88 48.01 11.47
C PRO A 255 -37.95 46.97 12.63
N PRO A 256 -37.48 47.24 13.89
CA PRO A 256 -36.51 46.39 14.58
C PRO A 256 -37.11 45.45 15.65
N GLY A 257 -36.40 44.35 15.95
CA GLY A 257 -36.68 43.54 17.14
C GLY A 257 -35.90 42.23 17.26
N SER A 258 -34.83 42.29 18.08
CA SER A 258 -34.35 41.20 18.96
C SER A 258 -33.57 39.98 18.39
N ALA A 259 -32.25 40.04 18.66
CA ALA A 259 -31.37 39.01 19.22
C ALA A 259 -30.91 37.81 18.35
N GLY A 260 -29.60 37.79 18.05
CA GLY A 260 -28.88 36.64 17.50
C GLY A 260 -27.53 37.05 16.90
N GLY A 261 -26.56 37.46 17.73
CA GLY A 261 -25.22 37.86 17.27
C GLY A 261 -24.44 36.66 16.72
N ARG A 262 -23.93 36.79 15.48
CA ARG A 262 -23.00 35.84 14.85
C ARG A 262 -21.58 36.08 15.36
N PRO A 263 -20.80 35.03 15.70
CA PRO A 263 -19.37 35.15 15.95
C PRO A 263 -18.60 34.71 14.70
N ASP A 264 -18.04 35.66 13.94
CA ASP A 264 -17.06 35.35 12.89
C ASP A 264 -16.04 36.49 12.74
N GLU A 265 -15.14 36.62 13.72
CA GLU A 265 -13.92 37.43 13.64
C GLU A 265 -12.78 36.81 14.46
N ARG A 266 -12.44 35.53 14.22
CA ARG A 266 -11.32 34.86 14.94
C ARG A 266 -10.32 34.08 14.08
N PHE A 267 -10.18 34.41 12.79
CA PHE A 267 -9.06 33.90 11.99
C PHE A 267 -8.42 35.04 11.18
N PRO A 268 -7.10 35.27 11.28
CA PRO A 268 -6.41 36.20 10.40
C PRO A 268 -6.35 35.61 8.97
N SER A 269 -6.86 36.37 8.00
CA SER A 269 -6.75 36.05 6.58
C SER A 269 -5.30 36.19 6.09
N LEU A 270 -4.70 35.08 5.66
CA LEU A 270 -3.44 35.08 4.91
C LEU A 270 -3.72 35.61 3.50
N ALA A 271 -3.08 36.74 3.16
CA ALA A 271 -3.08 37.29 1.81
C ALA A 271 -2.26 36.35 0.89
N VAL A 272 -2.92 35.79 -0.12
CA VAL A 272 -2.26 35.06 -1.21
C VAL A 272 -2.02 36.05 -2.35
N THR A 273 -0.76 36.41 -2.55
CA THR A 273 -0.30 37.06 -3.79
C THR A 273 -0.15 35.97 -4.86
N PRO A 274 -0.70 36.11 -6.08
CA PRO A 274 -0.52 35.11 -7.13
C PRO A 274 0.93 35.13 -7.63
N ALA A 275 1.61 33.99 -7.61
CA ALA A 275 2.85 33.79 -8.34
C ALA A 275 2.55 33.57 -9.84
N PRO A 276 3.39 34.07 -10.76
CA PRO A 276 3.22 33.84 -12.19
C PRO A 276 3.44 32.35 -12.54
N PRO A 277 2.85 31.87 -13.65
CA PRO A 277 2.95 30.46 -14.05
C PRO A 277 4.41 30.08 -14.34
N PRO A 278 4.84 28.85 -13.99
CA PRO A 278 6.19 28.41 -14.30
C PRO A 278 6.35 28.22 -15.81
N GLU A 279 7.37 28.87 -16.36
CA GLU A 279 7.87 28.66 -17.71
C GLU A 279 8.40 27.22 -17.83
N ALA A 280 8.19 26.59 -18.99
CA ALA A 280 8.56 25.21 -19.26
C ALA A 280 10.06 24.97 -18.99
N ALA A 281 10.37 24.20 -17.94
CA ALA A 281 11.74 23.82 -17.65
C ALA A 281 12.27 22.86 -18.74
N PRO A 282 13.49 23.05 -19.25
CA PRO A 282 14.08 22.15 -20.22
C PRO A 282 14.34 20.78 -19.57
N ALA A 283 14.15 19.71 -20.33
CA ALA A 283 14.43 18.34 -19.95
C ALA A 283 15.87 18.22 -19.41
N LEU A 284 16.00 18.15 -18.08
CA LEU A 284 17.25 17.85 -17.40
C LEU A 284 17.60 16.38 -17.69
N ARG A 285 18.48 16.16 -18.67
CA ARG A 285 19.32 14.96 -18.70
C ARG A 285 20.26 15.03 -17.51
N ALA A 286 19.83 14.49 -16.37
CA ALA A 286 20.69 14.21 -15.24
C ALA A 286 21.47 12.92 -15.54
N ALA A 287 22.60 13.07 -16.24
CA ALA A 287 23.70 12.13 -16.15
C ALA A 287 24.47 12.47 -14.86
N GLU A 288 24.02 11.93 -13.73
CA GLU A 288 24.82 11.86 -12.50
C GLU A 288 25.28 10.42 -12.32
N ALA A 289 26.58 10.26 -12.07
CA ALA A 289 27.32 9.01 -12.12
C ALA A 289 26.63 7.89 -11.32
N ALA A 290 26.24 6.84 -12.03
CA ALA A 290 25.76 5.60 -11.44
C ALA A 290 26.87 4.99 -10.56
N PRO A 291 26.57 4.51 -9.34
CA PRO A 291 27.48 3.60 -8.66
C PRO A 291 27.65 2.37 -9.56
N GLU A 292 28.89 1.86 -9.70
CA GLU A 292 29.30 0.77 -10.61
C GLU A 292 28.14 -0.12 -11.06
N GLY A 293 27.68 0.12 -12.30
CA GLY A 293 26.35 -0.26 -12.82
C GLY A 293 26.12 -1.77 -13.00
N GLY A 294 25.90 -2.47 -11.89
CA GLY A 294 25.40 -3.84 -11.87
C GLY A 294 23.87 -3.89 -12.01
N GLN A 295 23.36 -5.03 -12.51
CA GLN A 295 21.93 -5.32 -12.55
C GLN A 295 21.34 -5.33 -11.14
N LEU A 296 20.22 -4.62 -10.95
CA LEU A 296 19.48 -4.56 -9.68
C LEU A 296 18.31 -5.53 -9.70
N VAL A 297 18.10 -6.20 -8.57
CA VAL A 297 16.89 -7.01 -8.33
C VAL A 297 16.22 -6.60 -7.04
N SER A 298 14.88 -6.58 -7.06
CA SER A 298 14.05 -6.64 -5.85
C SER A 298 14.01 -8.08 -5.37
N VAL A 299 14.25 -8.28 -4.08
CA VAL A 299 14.12 -9.56 -3.37
C VAL A 299 13.10 -9.36 -2.26
N VAL A 300 11.98 -10.07 -2.38
CA VAL A 300 10.91 -10.08 -1.37
C VAL A 300 10.81 -11.46 -0.77
N GLY A 301 10.84 -11.55 0.56
CA GLY A 301 10.75 -12.80 1.31
C GLY A 301 10.03 -12.65 2.64
N THR A 302 9.56 -13.76 3.18
CA THR A 302 8.92 -13.83 4.50
C THR A 302 9.84 -14.58 5.45
N VAL A 303 9.96 -14.13 6.70
CA VAL A 303 10.78 -14.79 7.72
C VAL A 303 10.03 -14.96 9.03
N ASN A 304 10.38 -16.00 9.76
CA ASN A 304 10.03 -16.21 11.17
C ASN A 304 11.33 -16.25 11.96
N LEU A 305 11.60 -15.18 12.71
CA LEU A 305 12.85 -15.01 13.46
C LEU A 305 12.91 -15.89 14.71
N THR A 306 11.76 -16.19 15.32
CA THR A 306 11.67 -17.08 16.49
C THR A 306 12.08 -18.50 16.10
N ARG A 307 11.58 -18.98 14.96
CA ARG A 307 11.81 -20.34 14.46
C ARG A 307 13.02 -20.47 13.55
N ARG A 308 13.60 -19.34 13.12
CA ARG A 308 14.67 -19.28 12.11
C ARG A 308 14.27 -19.96 10.80
N GLU A 309 13.05 -19.67 10.37
CA GLU A 309 12.49 -20.15 9.10
C GLU A 309 12.28 -18.97 8.17
N GLY A 310 12.19 -19.22 6.87
CA GLY A 310 11.88 -18.18 5.90
C GLY A 310 11.89 -18.69 4.47
N GLY A 311 11.49 -17.83 3.55
CA GLY A 311 11.48 -18.12 2.12
C GLY A 311 11.53 -16.86 1.28
N ILE A 312 12.30 -16.91 0.20
CA ILE A 312 12.32 -15.92 -0.87
C ILE A 312 11.07 -16.18 -1.72
N ARG A 313 10.20 -15.18 -1.82
CA ARG A 313 8.92 -15.28 -2.52
C ARG A 313 9.00 -14.74 -3.94
N PHE A 314 9.64 -13.59 -4.11
CA PHE A 314 9.76 -12.92 -5.39
C PHE A 314 11.18 -12.39 -5.58
N VAL A 315 11.72 -12.60 -6.78
CA VAL A 315 12.94 -11.96 -7.25
C VAL A 315 12.62 -11.36 -8.61
N ASN A 316 12.78 -10.05 -8.75
CA ASN A 316 12.45 -9.34 -9.99
C ASN A 316 13.55 -8.34 -10.37
N PRO A 317 14.00 -8.29 -11.63
CA PRO A 317 14.84 -7.21 -12.13
C PRO A 317 14.10 -5.87 -12.02
N VAL A 318 14.80 -4.83 -11.56
CA VAL A 318 14.23 -3.51 -11.30
C VAL A 318 15.13 -2.37 -11.75
N THR A 319 14.57 -1.18 -11.86
CA THR A 319 15.32 0.03 -12.19
C THR A 319 15.85 0.70 -10.92
N PRO A 320 16.86 1.59 -11.02
CA PRO A 320 17.36 2.35 -9.86
C PRO A 320 16.30 3.21 -9.17
N LEU A 321 15.18 3.53 -9.82
CA LEU A 321 14.08 4.29 -9.20
C LEU A 321 13.47 3.52 -8.02
N ALA A 322 13.35 2.19 -8.13
CA ALA A 322 12.93 1.33 -7.02
C ALA A 322 13.89 1.41 -5.82
N ALA A 323 15.20 1.47 -6.06
CA ALA A 323 16.22 1.54 -5.01
C ALA A 323 16.19 2.87 -4.22
N ARG A 324 15.72 3.96 -4.82
CA ARG A 324 15.64 5.29 -4.18
C ARG A 324 14.48 5.44 -3.19
N SER A 325 13.60 4.44 -3.10
CA SER A 325 12.36 4.52 -2.31
C SER A 325 12.55 4.16 -0.83
N ALA A 326 13.66 3.51 -0.46
CA ALA A 326 13.94 3.17 0.93
C ALA A 326 14.66 4.33 1.64
N PRO A 327 14.17 4.84 2.78
CA PRO A 327 14.91 5.84 3.55
C PRO A 327 16.24 5.26 4.04
N PRO A 328 17.30 6.09 4.14
CA PRO A 328 18.56 5.64 4.73
C PRO A 328 18.33 5.25 6.19
N ALA A 329 18.86 4.08 6.58
CA ALA A 329 18.79 3.59 7.95
C ALA A 329 19.41 4.60 8.92
N GLY A 330 18.65 5.07 9.92
CA GLY A 330 19.19 5.77 11.09
C GLY A 330 18.80 7.24 11.31
N ALA A 331 17.79 7.80 10.63
CA ALA A 331 17.25 9.10 11.04
C ALA A 331 16.43 8.95 12.36
N PRO A 332 16.69 9.75 13.40
CA PRO A 332 15.87 9.75 14.61
C PRO A 332 14.45 10.22 14.28
N GLY A 333 13.44 9.49 14.74
CA GLY A 333 12.05 9.93 14.65
C GLY A 333 11.79 11.16 15.54
N PRO A 334 10.87 12.06 15.16
CA PRO A 334 10.55 13.27 15.91
C PRO A 334 9.86 13.00 17.27
N ASP A 335 9.44 11.77 17.54
CA ASP A 335 8.53 11.44 18.65
C ASP A 335 9.22 10.78 19.86
N GLY A 336 10.56 10.78 19.94
CA GLY A 336 11.26 10.38 21.16
C GLY A 336 11.09 8.91 21.59
N VAL A 337 10.64 8.04 20.67
CA VAL A 337 10.59 6.59 20.91
C VAL A 337 12.02 6.05 20.96
N THR A 338 12.58 5.93 22.15
CA THR A 338 13.86 5.26 22.38
C THR A 338 13.67 3.75 22.31
N ALA A 339 14.55 3.09 21.56
CA ALA A 339 14.69 1.63 21.56
C ALA A 339 14.84 1.10 23.00
N GLY A 340 14.11 0.03 23.33
CA GLY A 340 14.29 -0.72 24.57
C GLY A 340 15.72 -1.30 24.69
N PRO A 341 16.13 -1.75 25.89
CA PRO A 341 17.54 -1.96 26.25
C PRO A 341 18.21 -3.19 25.62
N ASP A 342 17.51 -3.97 24.79
CA ASP A 342 18.02 -5.24 24.29
C ASP A 342 18.77 -5.03 22.97
N GLY A 343 20.10 -4.88 23.09
CA GLY A 343 21.04 -4.71 21.99
C GLY A 343 20.88 -5.78 20.90
N GLY A 344 20.57 -5.33 19.68
CA GLY A 344 20.44 -6.17 18.47
C GLY A 344 19.21 -5.85 17.63
N ALA A 345 18.25 -5.11 18.17
CA ALA A 345 17.07 -4.65 17.45
C ALA A 345 17.38 -3.36 16.67
N GLY A 346 17.07 -3.34 15.38
CA GLY A 346 16.95 -2.09 14.62
C GLY A 346 15.82 -1.22 15.19
N PRO A 347 15.67 0.04 14.72
CA PRO A 347 14.71 1.01 15.27
C PRO A 347 13.24 0.56 15.26
N ASN A 348 12.90 -0.52 14.54
CA ASN A 348 11.57 -1.11 14.47
C ASN A 348 11.43 -2.39 15.32
N GLY A 349 12.35 -2.68 16.23
CA GLY A 349 12.45 -4.00 16.88
C GLY A 349 13.00 -5.11 15.98
N GLY A 350 13.05 -4.91 14.66
CA GLY A 350 13.45 -5.90 13.66
C GLY A 350 14.91 -6.36 13.80
N SER A 351 15.14 -7.67 13.66
CA SER A 351 16.49 -8.23 13.54
C SER A 351 17.01 -8.10 12.11
N THR A 352 18.33 -8.05 11.96
CA THR A 352 18.99 -8.07 10.64
C THR A 352 19.15 -9.51 10.16
N VAL A 353 18.76 -9.77 8.92
CA VAL A 353 19.08 -11.00 8.17
C VAL A 353 20.08 -10.67 7.07
N LEU A 354 20.69 -11.68 6.44
CA LEU A 354 21.58 -11.45 5.30
C LEU A 354 20.94 -12.02 4.02
N LEU A 355 20.97 -11.22 2.96
CA LEU A 355 20.88 -11.73 1.60
C LEU A 355 22.30 -11.95 1.10
N ARG A 356 22.68 -13.22 0.86
CA ARG A 356 23.97 -13.58 0.31
C ARG A 356 23.83 -13.92 -1.17
N ILE A 357 24.37 -13.07 -2.03
CA ILE A 357 24.40 -13.30 -3.47
C ILE A 357 25.66 -14.10 -3.80
N ARG A 358 25.49 -15.40 -4.08
CA ARG A 358 26.58 -16.26 -4.55
C ARG A 358 26.97 -15.87 -5.97
N GLN A 359 28.27 -15.77 -6.22
CA GLN A 359 28.83 -15.52 -7.54
C GLN A 359 29.35 -16.85 -8.11
N ALA A 360 29.38 -16.98 -9.44
CA ALA A 360 29.96 -18.12 -10.13
C ALA A 360 31.49 -18.20 -9.95
N ASP A 361 32.08 -19.31 -10.42
CA ASP A 361 33.53 -19.54 -10.49
C ASP A 361 34.31 -19.36 -9.17
N GLY A 362 33.62 -19.50 -8.03
CA GLY A 362 34.21 -19.37 -6.70
C GLY A 362 34.55 -17.94 -6.31
N ALA A 363 34.06 -16.93 -7.04
CA ALA A 363 34.17 -15.54 -6.63
C ALA A 363 33.48 -15.32 -5.27
N PRO A 364 34.01 -14.42 -4.41
CA PRO A 364 33.46 -14.22 -3.08
C PRO A 364 32.00 -13.75 -3.16
N PRO A 365 31.11 -14.28 -2.29
CA PRO A 365 29.73 -13.85 -2.30
C PRO A 365 29.60 -12.39 -1.85
N ARG A 366 28.56 -11.71 -2.32
CA ARG A 366 28.16 -10.40 -1.81
C ARG A 366 27.15 -10.60 -0.69
N GLU A 367 27.41 -10.00 0.48
CA GLU A 367 26.49 -10.08 1.62
C GLU A 367 25.84 -8.72 1.84
N VAL A 368 24.50 -8.70 1.82
CA VAL A 368 23.70 -7.50 2.03
C VAL A 368 22.88 -7.69 3.30
N PRO A 369 23.17 -6.92 4.38
CA PRO A 369 22.33 -6.92 5.56
C PRO A 369 20.99 -6.25 5.25
N VAL A 370 19.90 -6.91 5.64
CA VAL A 370 18.53 -6.42 5.47
C VAL A 370 17.82 -6.44 6.81
N THR A 371 17.25 -5.30 7.19
CA THR A 371 16.38 -5.23 8.36
C THR A 371 15.05 -5.89 8.06
N VAL A 372 14.66 -6.85 8.89
CA VAL A 372 13.32 -7.45 8.81
C VAL A 372 12.29 -6.45 9.30
N ARG A 373 11.27 -6.19 8.49
CA ARG A 373 10.11 -5.40 8.89
C ARG A 373 9.10 -6.33 9.56
N LEU A 374 8.95 -6.23 10.87
CA LEU A 374 8.04 -7.08 11.63
C LEU A 374 6.59 -6.75 11.30
N ALA A 375 5.73 -7.77 11.26
CA ALA A 375 4.29 -7.56 11.14
C ALA A 375 3.78 -6.69 12.32
N SER A 376 2.82 -5.81 12.06
CA SER A 376 2.30 -4.87 13.06
C SER A 376 1.41 -5.51 14.13
N GLU A 377 0.88 -6.69 13.85
CA GLU A 377 -0.20 -7.34 14.61
C GLU A 377 0.33 -8.50 15.46
N LEU A 378 1.57 -8.38 15.94
CA LEU A 378 2.23 -9.38 16.78
C LEU A 378 1.90 -9.14 18.26
N GLY A 379 1.29 -10.11 18.90
CA GLY A 379 1.00 -10.11 20.32
C GLY A 379 2.14 -10.65 21.19
N PRO A 380 2.03 -10.48 22.53
CA PRO A 380 2.97 -11.08 23.46
C PRO A 380 2.99 -12.61 23.35
N GLY A 381 4.14 -13.17 22.96
CA GLY A 381 4.34 -14.63 22.84
C GLY A 381 4.17 -15.16 21.42
N ASP A 382 3.77 -14.32 20.47
CA ASP A 382 3.71 -14.71 19.06
C ASP A 382 5.10 -14.93 18.48
N ASP A 383 5.16 -15.75 17.43
CA ASP A 383 6.36 -15.85 16.61
C ASP A 383 6.68 -14.50 15.97
N ARG A 384 7.96 -14.13 15.95
CA ARG A 384 8.41 -12.88 15.37
C ARG A 384 8.50 -13.01 13.84
N THR A 385 7.37 -12.87 13.17
CA THR A 385 7.26 -12.92 11.71
C THR A 385 7.46 -11.54 11.08
N GLY A 386 7.89 -11.51 9.82
CA GLY A 386 8.09 -10.27 9.10
C GLY A 386 8.54 -10.43 7.66
N LEU A 387 8.72 -9.27 7.01
CA LEU A 387 9.06 -9.14 5.62
C LEU A 387 10.54 -8.76 5.44
N VAL A 388 11.18 -9.41 4.49
CA VAL A 388 12.42 -8.99 3.84
C VAL A 388 12.02 -8.34 2.53
N ASP A 389 12.27 -7.04 2.37
CA ASP A 389 11.99 -6.28 1.16
C ASP A 389 13.20 -5.40 0.86
N ALA A 390 13.99 -5.79 -0.14
CA ALA A 390 15.24 -5.12 -0.48
C ALA A 390 15.48 -5.09 -1.98
N VAL A 391 16.09 -3.99 -2.44
CA VAL A 391 16.68 -3.89 -3.79
C VAL A 391 18.18 -4.04 -3.66
N VAL A 392 18.75 -5.07 -4.31
CA VAL A 392 20.16 -5.43 -4.17
C VAL A 392 20.86 -5.49 -5.53
N PRO A 393 22.14 -5.09 -5.63
CA PRO A 393 22.96 -5.31 -6.81
C PRO A 393 23.41 -6.77 -6.88
N LEU A 394 23.19 -7.42 -8.03
CA LEU A 394 23.56 -8.83 -8.22
C LEU A 394 25.07 -9.08 -8.34
N GLY A 395 25.83 -8.11 -8.82
CA GLY A 395 27.22 -8.32 -9.21
C GLY A 395 27.36 -8.74 -10.68
N ALA A 396 28.51 -9.32 -11.03
CA ALA A 396 28.89 -9.57 -12.42
C ALA A 396 28.40 -10.92 -12.94
N ASP A 397 28.43 -11.97 -12.11
CA ASP A 397 28.03 -13.33 -12.49
C ASP A 397 27.30 -14.03 -11.33
N PRO A 398 26.04 -13.66 -11.06
CA PRO A 398 25.27 -14.19 -9.93
C PRO A 398 24.79 -15.62 -10.20
N GLU A 399 25.04 -16.53 -9.25
CA GLU A 399 24.62 -17.94 -9.32
C GLU A 399 23.33 -18.20 -8.52
N ALA A 400 23.18 -17.54 -7.36
CA ALA A 400 22.06 -17.75 -6.44
C ALA A 400 21.93 -16.59 -5.44
N ILE A 401 20.75 -16.45 -4.83
CA ILE A 401 20.53 -15.60 -3.66
C ILE A 401 20.14 -16.51 -2.49
N GLU A 402 20.92 -16.49 -1.42
CA GLU A 402 20.62 -17.20 -0.18
C GLU A 402 20.02 -16.22 0.84
N LEU A 403 18.92 -16.63 1.48
CA LEU A 403 18.39 -15.95 2.66
C LEU A 403 18.99 -16.60 3.90
N VAL A 404 19.70 -15.81 4.71
CA VAL A 404 20.42 -16.29 5.89
C VAL A 404 19.83 -15.67 7.15
N VAL A 405 19.32 -16.51 8.05
CA VAL A 405 18.72 -16.13 9.33
C VAL A 405 19.51 -16.77 10.46
N GLY A 406 20.03 -15.97 11.40
CA GLY A 406 20.82 -16.48 12.51
C GLY A 406 22.08 -17.26 12.09
N GLY A 407 22.68 -16.91 10.95
CA GLY A 407 23.84 -17.58 10.38
C GLY A 407 23.54 -18.87 9.59
N GLN A 408 22.27 -19.27 9.49
CA GLN A 408 21.85 -20.45 8.73
C GLN A 408 21.15 -20.04 7.43
N VAL A 409 21.48 -20.70 6.33
CA VAL A 409 20.73 -20.56 5.07
C VAL A 409 19.38 -21.21 5.25
N VAL A 410 18.30 -20.42 5.21
CA VAL A 410 16.92 -20.91 5.35
C VAL A 410 16.24 -21.11 4.00
N ASP A 411 16.69 -20.40 2.97
CA ASP A 411 16.21 -20.57 1.60
C ASP A 411 17.27 -20.16 0.57
N THR A 412 17.17 -20.67 -0.65
CA THR A 412 18.06 -20.35 -1.76
C THR A 412 17.26 -20.19 -3.06
N PHE A 413 17.23 -18.97 -3.58
CA PHE A 413 16.72 -18.68 -4.90
C PHE A 413 17.80 -18.96 -5.95
N ARG A 414 17.44 -19.73 -6.99
CA ARG A 414 18.27 -19.96 -8.17
C ARG A 414 17.49 -19.53 -9.41
N PRO A 415 18.10 -18.75 -10.32
CA PRO A 415 17.41 -18.33 -11.51
C PRO A 415 17.11 -19.54 -12.41
N GLY A 416 15.96 -19.52 -13.09
CA GLY A 416 15.69 -20.44 -14.19
C GLY A 416 16.58 -20.18 -15.41
N GLY A 417 16.34 -20.93 -16.50
CA GLY A 417 16.96 -20.66 -17.79
C GLY A 417 16.64 -19.24 -18.32
N PRO A 418 17.25 -18.81 -19.44
CA PRO A 418 17.00 -17.50 -20.03
C PRO A 418 15.49 -17.23 -20.20
N PRO A 419 14.99 -16.02 -19.87
CA PRO A 419 13.58 -15.69 -19.95
C PRO A 419 13.01 -15.91 -21.36
N GLN A 420 11.98 -16.75 -21.47
CA GLN A 420 11.38 -17.07 -22.77
C GLN A 420 10.67 -15.85 -23.37
N PRO A 421 10.98 -15.44 -24.62
CA PRO A 421 10.27 -14.37 -25.28
C PRO A 421 8.79 -14.72 -25.49
N LEU A 422 7.93 -13.74 -25.25
CA LEU A 422 6.51 -13.84 -25.59
C LEU A 422 6.32 -13.66 -27.10
N ARG A 423 5.70 -14.63 -27.75
CA ARG A 423 5.38 -14.59 -29.19
C ARG A 423 4.07 -13.85 -29.44
N ALA A 424 3.04 -14.14 -28.64
CA ALA A 424 1.72 -13.51 -28.76
C ALA A 424 0.94 -13.60 -27.45
N ALA A 425 -0.03 -12.72 -27.28
CA ALA A 425 -1.10 -12.86 -26.30
C ALA A 425 -2.43 -12.96 -27.05
N ARG A 426 -3.24 -13.98 -26.74
CA ARG A 426 -4.52 -14.24 -27.40
C ARG A 426 -5.67 -14.25 -26.40
N HIS A 427 -6.82 -13.73 -26.78
CA HIS A 427 -8.03 -13.88 -25.96
C HIS A 427 -8.36 -15.37 -25.79
N ALA A 428 -8.41 -15.83 -24.54
CA ALA A 428 -8.73 -17.22 -24.21
C ALA A 428 -10.22 -17.37 -23.89
N GLN A 429 -10.74 -16.53 -22.99
CA GLN A 429 -12.15 -16.53 -22.61
C GLN A 429 -12.54 -15.13 -22.11
N ALA A 430 -13.75 -14.68 -22.45
CA ALA A 430 -14.37 -13.53 -21.79
C ALA A 430 -15.41 -14.06 -20.80
N ARG A 431 -15.39 -13.55 -19.57
CA ARG A 431 -16.48 -13.73 -18.59
C ARG A 431 -17.11 -12.36 -18.34
N PRO A 432 -18.35 -12.29 -17.84
CA PRO A 432 -18.90 -11.01 -17.39
C PRO A 432 -17.92 -10.34 -16.42
N GLY A 433 -17.54 -9.09 -16.70
CA GLY A 433 -16.61 -8.31 -15.86
C GLY A 433 -15.11 -8.61 -16.04
N THR A 434 -14.70 -9.71 -16.67
CA THR A 434 -13.27 -10.05 -16.82
C THR A 434 -12.94 -10.57 -18.21
N PHE A 435 -11.69 -10.41 -18.65
CA PHE A 435 -11.20 -11.09 -19.84
C PHE A 435 -9.90 -11.82 -19.54
N GLN A 436 -9.71 -12.95 -20.21
CA GLN A 436 -8.53 -13.77 -20.06
C GLN A 436 -7.67 -13.72 -21.31
N LEU A 437 -6.36 -13.62 -21.11
CA LEU A 437 -5.34 -13.68 -22.14
C LEU A 437 -4.46 -14.89 -21.91
N ALA A 438 -4.45 -15.80 -22.88
CA ALA A 438 -3.46 -16.87 -22.94
C ALA A 438 -2.18 -16.32 -23.57
N LEU A 439 -1.06 -16.60 -22.92
CA LEU A 439 0.27 -16.21 -23.34
C LEU A 439 0.93 -17.34 -24.13
N ASP A 440 1.30 -17.04 -25.37
CA ASP A 440 2.03 -17.96 -26.24
C ASP A 440 3.51 -17.56 -26.26
N PHE A 441 4.35 -18.37 -25.62
CA PHE A 441 5.80 -18.19 -25.61
C PHE A 441 6.45 -18.86 -26.83
N GLU A 442 7.66 -18.41 -27.20
CA GLU A 442 8.42 -19.07 -28.27
C GLU A 442 8.71 -20.54 -27.96
N GLN A 443 9.02 -20.82 -26.69
CA GLN A 443 9.17 -22.14 -26.09
C GLN A 443 8.48 -22.14 -24.72
N GLN A 444 8.14 -23.33 -24.22
CA GLN A 444 7.54 -23.45 -22.90
C GLN A 444 8.50 -22.91 -21.82
N PRO A 445 8.07 -21.96 -20.96
CA PRO A 445 8.90 -21.47 -19.87
C PRO A 445 9.29 -22.58 -18.90
N ASP A 446 10.53 -22.56 -18.43
CA ASP A 446 11.00 -23.50 -17.41
C ASP A 446 10.28 -23.25 -16.07
N PRO A 447 10.19 -24.26 -15.17
CA PRO A 447 9.56 -24.09 -13.86
C PRO A 447 10.15 -22.98 -12.97
N GLY A 448 11.41 -22.59 -13.22
CA GLY A 448 12.11 -21.50 -12.53
C GLY A 448 11.89 -20.11 -13.16
N GLN A 449 11.12 -20.02 -14.23
CA GLN A 449 10.71 -18.76 -14.84
C GLN A 449 9.32 -18.38 -14.35
N THR A 450 9.09 -17.09 -14.18
CA THR A 450 7.79 -16.51 -13.87
C THR A 450 7.54 -15.31 -14.76
N PHE A 451 6.33 -14.77 -14.72
CA PHE A 451 6.06 -13.51 -15.39
C PHE A 451 5.24 -12.56 -14.52
N ALA A 452 5.33 -11.28 -14.84
CA ALA A 452 4.48 -10.23 -14.33
C ALA A 452 3.65 -9.63 -15.48
N ALA A 453 2.46 -9.16 -15.15
CA ALA A 453 1.55 -8.51 -16.08
C ALA A 453 1.29 -7.09 -15.61
N GLN A 454 1.43 -6.12 -16.52
CA GLN A 454 1.17 -4.71 -16.24
C GLN A 454 0.19 -4.14 -17.26
N VAL A 455 -0.59 -3.17 -16.81
CA VAL A 455 -1.54 -2.42 -17.63
C VAL A 455 -1.24 -0.93 -17.60
N SER A 456 -1.55 -0.24 -18.68
CA SER A 456 -1.42 1.22 -18.80
C SER A 456 -2.66 1.81 -19.47
N THR A 457 -3.16 2.91 -18.92
CA THR A 457 -4.27 3.71 -19.46
C THR A 457 -3.82 5.07 -20.04
N ASP A 458 -2.51 5.35 -19.98
CA ASP A 458 -1.88 6.62 -20.39
C ASP A 458 -0.88 6.41 -21.53
N ASP A 459 -1.21 5.50 -22.44
CA ASP A 459 -0.42 5.18 -23.63
C ASP A 459 1.00 4.66 -23.35
N GLY A 460 1.21 4.07 -22.17
CA GLY A 460 2.47 3.52 -21.72
C GLY A 460 3.35 4.49 -20.94
N GLY A 461 2.84 5.65 -20.55
CA GLY A 461 3.53 6.62 -19.70
C GLY A 461 3.82 6.07 -18.30
N THR A 462 2.82 5.41 -17.71
CA THR A 462 2.93 4.69 -16.43
C THR A 462 2.30 3.30 -16.55
N TRP A 463 2.80 2.36 -15.76
CA TRP A 463 2.33 0.98 -15.77
C TRP A 463 1.97 0.53 -14.36
N GLN A 464 0.84 -0.16 -14.25
CA GLN A 464 0.33 -0.75 -13.01
C GLN A 464 0.34 -2.26 -13.12
N THR A 465 0.96 -2.92 -12.16
CA THR A 465 1.08 -4.37 -12.10
C THR A 465 -0.24 -4.98 -11.61
N ILE A 466 -0.72 -5.98 -12.34
CA ILE A 466 -1.97 -6.72 -12.07
C ILE A 466 -1.71 -8.21 -11.78
N GLY A 467 -0.44 -8.62 -11.77
CA GLY A 467 0.00 -9.94 -11.37
C GLY A 467 1.53 -10.02 -11.36
N VAL A 468 2.08 -10.77 -10.41
CA VAL A 468 3.52 -10.98 -10.20
C VAL A 468 3.78 -12.43 -9.82
N GLY A 469 4.92 -12.98 -10.24
CA GLY A 469 5.27 -14.37 -9.93
C GLY A 469 4.35 -15.40 -10.59
N LEU A 470 3.67 -15.04 -11.67
CA LEU A 470 2.72 -15.90 -12.37
C LEU A 470 3.48 -17.03 -13.07
N LYS A 471 2.90 -18.24 -13.02
CA LYS A 471 3.47 -19.46 -13.63
C LYS A 471 2.57 -20.04 -14.72
N ASP A 472 1.26 -20.00 -14.50
CA ASP A 472 0.29 -20.40 -15.51
C ASP A 472 0.24 -19.34 -16.60
N PRO A 473 0.41 -19.65 -17.89
CA PRO A 473 0.47 -18.68 -18.99
C PRO A 473 -0.93 -18.13 -19.36
N LEU A 474 -1.69 -17.74 -18.34
CA LEU A 474 -3.03 -17.20 -18.43
C LEU A 474 -3.13 -16.01 -17.50
N ILE A 475 -3.52 -14.85 -18.02
CA ILE A 475 -3.76 -13.66 -17.22
C ILE A 475 -5.24 -13.36 -17.23
N GLN A 476 -5.80 -13.09 -16.06
CA GLN A 476 -7.15 -12.58 -15.91
C GLN A 476 -7.09 -11.09 -15.58
N VAL A 477 -7.70 -10.29 -16.46
CA VAL A 477 -7.80 -8.84 -16.29
C VAL A 477 -9.25 -8.50 -15.92
N ASP A 478 -9.41 -7.80 -14.80
CA ASP A 478 -10.71 -7.24 -14.42
C ASP A 478 -11.02 -6.00 -15.26
N ARG A 479 -12.25 -5.87 -15.75
CA ARG A 479 -12.68 -4.70 -16.52
C ARG A 479 -13.19 -3.59 -15.61
N SER A 480 -13.66 -3.89 -14.40
CA SER A 480 -14.21 -2.88 -13.48
C SER A 480 -13.15 -1.87 -13.02
N GLN A 481 -11.87 -2.25 -13.08
CA GLN A 481 -10.74 -1.39 -12.74
C GLN A 481 -10.44 -0.30 -13.80
N PHE A 482 -11.13 -0.31 -14.95
CA PHE A 482 -10.97 0.70 -16.01
C PHE A 482 -12.29 1.43 -16.28
N ARG A 483 -12.20 2.64 -16.83
CA ARG A 483 -13.38 3.38 -17.23
C ARG A 483 -13.89 2.86 -18.58
N PRO A 484 -15.22 2.85 -18.81
CA PRO A 484 -15.76 2.54 -20.13
C PRO A 484 -15.16 3.47 -21.20
N GLY A 485 -14.60 2.88 -22.26
CA GLY A 485 -13.94 3.58 -23.36
C GLY A 485 -12.42 3.72 -23.23
N ASP A 486 -11.82 3.35 -22.09
CA ASP A 486 -10.37 3.43 -21.90
C ASP A 486 -9.63 2.54 -22.91
N ARG A 487 -8.50 3.06 -23.42
CA ARG A 487 -7.53 2.30 -24.21
C ARG A 487 -6.47 1.74 -23.26
N VAL A 488 -6.56 0.46 -22.97
CA VAL A 488 -5.65 -0.24 -22.06
C VAL A 488 -4.54 -0.91 -22.85
N ARG A 489 -3.28 -0.58 -22.57
CA ARG A 489 -2.12 -1.33 -23.07
C ARG A 489 -1.73 -2.41 -22.07
N LEU A 490 -1.29 -3.56 -22.58
CA LEU A 490 -0.77 -4.67 -21.76
C LEU A 490 0.72 -4.86 -22.00
N ARG A 491 1.47 -5.04 -20.92
CA ARG A 491 2.88 -5.42 -20.91
C ARG A 491 3.07 -6.72 -20.14
N ILE A 492 3.83 -7.63 -20.72
CA ILE A 492 4.27 -8.87 -20.08
C ILE A 492 5.77 -8.80 -19.85
N ILE A 493 6.17 -9.08 -18.62
CA ILE A 493 7.57 -9.16 -18.21
C ILE A 493 7.85 -10.61 -17.84
N THR A 494 8.57 -11.34 -18.68
CA THR A 494 9.03 -12.70 -18.34
C THR A 494 10.39 -12.60 -17.66
N THR A 495 10.57 -13.32 -16.56
CA THR A 495 11.77 -13.21 -15.72
C THR A 495 12.20 -14.57 -15.18
N ASN A 496 13.51 -14.76 -15.09
CA ASN A 496 14.11 -15.86 -14.32
C ASN A 496 14.60 -15.40 -12.95
N GLY A 497 14.18 -14.20 -12.52
CA GLY A 497 14.59 -13.52 -11.30
C GLY A 497 15.75 -12.57 -11.51
N PHE A 498 16.80 -12.99 -12.22
CA PHE A 498 17.99 -12.16 -12.44
C PHE A 498 17.89 -11.31 -13.68
N THR A 499 17.31 -11.84 -14.75
CA THR A 499 17.14 -11.17 -16.05
C THR A 499 15.68 -11.23 -16.48
N SER A 500 15.27 -10.32 -17.36
CA SER A 500 13.92 -10.29 -17.88
C SER A 500 13.86 -9.90 -19.36
N THR A 501 12.79 -10.32 -20.02
CA THR A 501 12.34 -9.81 -21.32
C THR A 501 11.00 -9.10 -21.14
N THR A 502 10.73 -8.09 -21.95
CA THR A 502 9.49 -7.29 -21.85
C THR A 502 8.85 -7.16 -23.23
N VAL A 503 7.54 -7.42 -23.31
CA VAL A 503 6.76 -7.30 -24.54
C VAL A 503 5.47 -6.54 -24.25
N ASP A 504 5.21 -5.49 -25.03
CA ASP A 504 3.95 -4.76 -25.02
C ASP A 504 3.05 -5.37 -26.10
N VAL A 505 1.99 -6.07 -25.69
CA VAL A 505 1.35 -7.10 -26.54
C VAL A 505 0.04 -6.68 -27.17
N GLN A 506 -0.66 -5.69 -26.62
CA GLN A 506 -2.02 -5.41 -27.04
C GLN A 506 -2.51 -4.04 -26.58
N GLN A 507 -3.40 -3.46 -27.37
CA GLN A 507 -4.26 -2.38 -26.92
C GLN A 507 -5.71 -2.87 -26.93
N ILE A 508 -6.37 -2.79 -25.77
CA ILE A 508 -7.72 -3.28 -25.53
C ILE A 508 -8.59 -2.07 -25.26
N GLN A 509 -9.76 -2.01 -25.90
CA GLN A 509 -10.77 -1.02 -25.56
C GLN A 509 -11.73 -1.66 -24.56
N VAL A 510 -11.89 -1.03 -23.39
CA VAL A 510 -12.74 -1.54 -22.29
C VAL A 510 -14.15 -1.01 -22.38
#